data_AF-A0A2N1HD26-F1
#
_entry.id   AF-A0A2N1HD26-F1
#
_cell.length_a   1.000
_cell.length_b   1.000
_cell.length_c   1.000
_cell.angle_alpha   90.00
_cell.angle_beta   90.00
_cell.angle_gamma   90.00
#
_symmetry.space_group_name_H-M   'P 1'
#
loop_
_entity.id
_entity.type
_entity.pdbx_description
1 polymer ?
#
loop_
_entity_poly.entity_id
_entity_poly.type
_entity_poly.pdbx_seq_one_letter_code
_entity_poly.pdbx_strand_id
1 'polypeptide(L)'
;MSTVLYEHPLNERIRNYLKLEQLFAQAYSCLSGDLSILTSHQVFFNALFSILDTLERNDTRGDLIKDLEKLEQNLVVWSKVPDVDTSALQKNLSETVKLVSHLRIPRPTWWLLKEDKLLSCLKQRFAIQGGSSSFDLPQLHFWLHQNEVQTKQEVQQWLNLLSDISSALAIVLKFIRLRAEFELIEVDSGFYQDNGEGLLLLRIKLAKDAAYYPTVSGNKFRYSIRFMLPCQHTGRRYANQATAFQLARC
;
A
#
# COMPACT_ATOMS: atom_id res chain seq x y z
N MET A 1 -25.05 -1.86 7.56
CA MET A 1 -24.26 -1.55 8.77
C MET A 1 -22.85 -1.17 8.32
N SER A 2 -22.27 -0.08 8.86
CA SER A 2 -20.90 0.32 8.51
C SER A 2 -19.87 -0.62 9.14
N THR A 3 -18.84 -1.00 8.41
CA THR A 3 -17.77 -1.90 8.87
C THR A 3 -16.39 -1.24 8.82
N VAL A 4 -15.46 -1.69 9.65
CA VAL A 4 -14.03 -1.36 9.57
C VAL A 4 -13.29 -2.55 8.96
N LEU A 5 -12.43 -2.27 7.96
CA LEU A 5 -11.61 -3.27 7.29
C LEU A 5 -10.19 -3.28 7.87
N TYR A 6 -9.70 -4.46 8.23
CA TYR A 6 -8.33 -4.72 8.62
C TYR A 6 -7.70 -5.65 7.60
N GLU A 7 -6.52 -5.30 7.08
CA GLU A 7 -5.76 -6.13 6.15
C GLU A 7 -4.46 -6.61 6.81
N HIS A 8 -4.12 -7.88 6.63
CA HIS A 8 -2.88 -8.46 7.17
C HIS A 8 -2.12 -9.26 6.11
N PRO A 9 -0.88 -8.86 5.78
CA PRO A 9 -0.05 -9.59 4.81
C PRO A 9 0.50 -10.88 5.43
N LEU A 10 0.42 -12.00 4.71
CA LEU A 10 0.96 -13.29 5.16
C LEU A 10 2.39 -13.57 4.68
N ASN A 11 2.98 -12.65 3.91
CA ASN A 11 4.39 -12.69 3.51
C ASN A 11 4.96 -11.26 3.32
N GLU A 12 6.29 -11.18 3.29
CA GLU A 12 7.01 -9.89 3.28
C GLU A 12 6.80 -9.10 1.98
N ARG A 13 6.63 -9.78 0.84
CA ARG A 13 6.34 -9.14 -0.43
C ARG A 13 5.02 -8.37 -0.36
N ILE A 14 3.95 -8.99 0.14
CA ILE A 14 2.65 -8.32 0.31
C ILE A 14 2.71 -7.24 1.39
N ARG A 15 3.52 -7.44 2.44
CA ARG A 15 3.78 -6.37 3.43
C ARG A 15 4.37 -5.13 2.77
N ASN A 16 5.38 -5.29 1.91
CA ASN A 16 5.99 -4.19 1.18
C ASN A 16 4.99 -3.53 0.23
N TYR A 17 4.10 -4.29 -0.40
CA TYR A 17 3.06 -3.76 -1.28
C TYR A 17 2.06 -2.87 -0.52
N LEU A 18 1.51 -3.35 0.60
CA LEU A 18 0.59 -2.57 1.41
C LEU A 18 1.26 -1.31 1.97
N LYS A 19 2.54 -1.42 2.37
CA LYS A 19 3.32 -0.26 2.82
C LYS A 19 3.46 0.78 1.70
N LEU A 20 3.84 0.36 0.49
CA LEU A 20 3.95 1.27 -0.66
C LEU A 20 2.61 1.90 -1.01
N GLU A 21 1.52 1.13 -0.97
CA GLU A 21 0.18 1.64 -1.26
C GLU A 21 -0.19 2.79 -0.30
N GLN A 22 0.06 2.60 1.00
CA GLN A 22 -0.15 3.64 2.01
C GLN A 22 0.73 4.88 1.76
N LEU A 23 2.01 4.69 1.44
CA LEU A 23 2.92 5.80 1.17
C LEU A 23 2.53 6.58 -0.09
N PHE A 24 2.11 5.89 -1.15
CA PHE A 24 1.58 6.55 -2.35
C PHE A 24 0.31 7.33 -2.02
N ALA A 25 -0.62 6.75 -1.28
CA ALA A 25 -1.84 7.45 -0.86
C ALA A 25 -1.51 8.73 -0.06
N GLN A 26 -0.54 8.66 0.86
CA GLN A 26 -0.07 9.84 1.59
C GLN A 26 0.51 10.90 0.64
N ALA A 27 1.42 10.52 -0.26
CA ALA A 27 2.05 11.46 -1.18
C ALA A 27 1.04 12.13 -2.13
N TYR A 28 0.10 11.38 -2.71
CA TYR A 28 -0.96 11.91 -3.57
C TYR A 28 -1.98 12.76 -2.81
N SER A 29 -2.23 12.48 -1.52
CA SER A 29 -3.13 13.30 -0.70
C SER A 29 -2.62 14.73 -0.51
N CYS A 30 -1.30 14.93 -0.48
CA CYS A 30 -0.69 16.26 -0.40
C CYS A 30 -0.90 17.11 -1.65
N LEU A 31 -1.21 16.49 -2.80
CA LEU A 31 -1.53 17.20 -4.05
C LEU A 31 -3.02 17.51 -4.22
N SER A 32 -3.86 16.60 -3.75
CA SER A 32 -5.31 16.62 -3.98
C SER A 32 -6.11 17.32 -2.88
N GLY A 33 -5.50 17.55 -1.71
CA GLY A 33 -6.15 18.20 -0.59
C GLY A 33 -6.21 19.73 -0.70
N ASP A 34 -7.09 20.32 0.12
CA ASP A 34 -7.17 21.78 0.32
C ASP A 34 -5.96 22.34 1.08
N LEU A 35 -5.14 21.46 1.68
CA LEU A 35 -3.92 21.82 2.38
C LEU A 35 -2.80 22.15 1.40
N SER A 36 -2.16 23.31 1.59
CA SER A 36 -1.02 23.71 0.78
C SER A 36 0.20 22.79 0.99
N ILE A 37 1.09 22.75 0.01
CA ILE A 37 2.38 22.03 0.13
C ILE A 37 3.21 22.61 1.28
N LEU A 38 3.13 23.93 1.52
CA LEU A 38 3.77 24.58 2.65
C LEU A 38 3.44 23.89 3.98
N THR A 39 2.18 23.49 4.20
CA THR A 39 1.78 22.80 5.44
C THR A 39 2.02 21.29 5.39
N SER A 40 1.85 20.66 4.23
CA SER A 40 1.90 19.20 4.10
C SER A 40 3.28 18.61 3.73
N HIS A 41 4.30 19.45 3.51
CA HIS A 41 5.62 19.04 3.01
C HIS A 41 6.28 17.91 3.83
N GLN A 42 6.15 17.91 5.16
CA GLN A 42 6.73 16.84 5.99
C GLN A 42 6.12 15.49 5.65
N VAL A 43 4.80 15.42 5.45
CA VAL A 43 4.11 14.17 5.08
C VAL A 43 4.55 13.74 3.68
N PHE A 44 4.60 14.69 2.73
CA PHE A 44 5.01 14.41 1.36
C PHE A 44 6.43 13.86 1.26
N PHE A 45 7.43 14.58 1.81
CA PHE A 45 8.84 14.18 1.68
C PHE A 45 9.15 12.89 2.45
N ASN A 46 8.57 12.70 3.64
CA ASN A 46 8.72 11.42 4.37
C ASN A 46 8.14 10.25 3.56
N ALA A 47 6.97 10.43 2.93
CA ALA A 47 6.37 9.42 2.08
C ALA A 47 7.22 9.13 0.84
N LEU A 48 7.64 10.18 0.11
CA LEU A 48 8.48 10.07 -1.08
C LEU A 48 9.80 9.35 -0.79
N PHE A 49 10.53 9.77 0.25
CA PHE A 49 11.80 9.13 0.60
C PHE A 49 11.62 7.69 1.08
N SER A 50 10.55 7.40 1.81
CA SER A 50 10.22 6.03 2.22
C SER A 50 9.86 5.12 1.03
N ILE A 51 9.20 5.65 -0.01
CA ILE A 51 8.96 4.93 -1.27
C ILE A 51 10.30 4.61 -1.93
N LEU A 52 11.16 5.61 -2.11
CA LEU A 52 12.47 5.44 -2.74
C LEU A 52 13.34 4.41 -2.00
N ASP A 53 13.40 4.47 -0.67
CA ASP A 53 14.14 3.51 0.14
C ASP A 53 13.58 2.09 0.01
N THR A 54 12.25 1.94 -0.08
CA THR A 54 11.61 0.63 -0.26
C THR A 54 11.92 0.04 -1.64
N LEU A 55 11.96 0.87 -2.68
CA LEU A 55 12.33 0.47 -4.04
C LEU A 55 13.83 0.15 -4.19
N GLU A 56 14.70 0.73 -3.34
CA GLU A 56 16.14 0.47 -3.35
C GLU A 56 16.54 -0.79 -2.57
N ARG A 57 15.84 -1.08 -1.47
CA ARG A 57 16.18 -2.20 -0.57
C ARG A 57 15.65 -3.55 -1.04
N ASN A 58 14.50 -3.56 -1.70
CA ASN A 58 13.82 -4.77 -2.14
C ASN A 58 13.70 -4.77 -3.67
N ASP A 59 13.75 -5.94 -4.31
CA ASP A 59 13.44 -6.07 -5.73
C ASP A 59 11.92 -6.01 -6.00
N THR A 60 11.30 -4.92 -5.53
CA THR A 60 9.86 -4.65 -5.69
C THR A 60 9.49 -4.63 -7.16
N ARG A 61 10.36 -4.09 -8.02
CA ARG A 61 10.16 -4.05 -9.47
C ARG A 61 10.09 -5.46 -10.05
N GLY A 62 11.06 -6.32 -9.75
CA GLY A 62 11.07 -7.71 -10.22
C GLY A 62 9.88 -8.51 -9.70
N ASP A 63 9.51 -8.30 -8.44
CA ASP A 63 8.32 -8.93 -7.85
C ASP A 63 7.03 -8.49 -8.55
N LEU A 64 6.87 -7.19 -8.83
CA LEU A 64 5.71 -6.65 -9.54
C LEU A 64 5.62 -7.19 -10.96
N ILE A 65 6.75 -7.28 -11.67
CA ILE A 65 6.78 -7.88 -13.02
C ILE A 65 6.26 -9.32 -12.97
N LYS A 66 6.74 -10.15 -12.04
CA LYS A 66 6.30 -11.54 -11.89
C LYS A 66 4.81 -11.65 -11.55
N ASP A 67 4.31 -10.81 -10.65
CA ASP A 67 2.90 -10.82 -10.28
C ASP A 67 2.00 -10.33 -11.42
N LEU A 68 2.44 -9.34 -12.21
CA LEU A 68 1.74 -8.88 -13.41
C LEU A 68 1.71 -9.94 -14.51
N GLU A 69 2.82 -10.64 -14.76
CA GLU A 69 2.86 -11.75 -15.73
C GLU A 69 1.92 -12.88 -15.32
N LYS A 70 1.88 -13.22 -14.03
CA LYS A 70 0.91 -14.19 -13.50
C LYS A 70 -0.53 -13.70 -13.66
N LEU A 71 -0.77 -12.41 -13.44
CA LEU A 71 -2.09 -11.81 -13.65
C LEU A 71 -2.49 -11.83 -15.13
N GLU A 72 -1.59 -11.52 -16.05
CA GLU A 72 -1.81 -11.59 -17.49
C GLU A 72 -2.25 -12.99 -17.90
N GLN A 73 -1.53 -14.03 -17.46
CA GLN A 73 -1.89 -15.43 -17.71
C GLN A 73 -3.30 -15.77 -17.19
N ASN A 74 -3.64 -15.33 -15.97
CA ASN A 74 -4.96 -15.56 -15.40
C ASN A 74 -6.07 -14.83 -16.18
N LEU A 75 -5.85 -13.59 -16.61
CA LEU A 75 -6.80 -12.82 -17.42
C LEU A 75 -7.05 -13.49 -18.78
N VAL A 76 -6.01 -14.06 -19.40
CA VAL A 76 -6.15 -14.83 -20.65
C VAL A 76 -6.93 -16.14 -20.45
N VAL A 77 -6.83 -16.78 -19.28
CA VAL A 77 -7.66 -17.95 -18.96
C VAL A 77 -9.11 -17.52 -18.74
N TRP A 78 -9.35 -16.45 -17.99
CA TRP A 78 -10.69 -15.95 -17.69
C TRP A 78 -11.43 -15.41 -18.91
N SER A 79 -10.73 -14.94 -19.95
CA SER A 79 -11.36 -14.48 -21.19
C SER A 79 -12.08 -15.59 -21.96
N LYS A 80 -11.79 -16.86 -21.62
CA LYS A 80 -12.43 -18.04 -22.22
C LYS A 80 -13.67 -18.50 -21.45
N VAL A 81 -13.97 -17.90 -20.30
CA VAL A 81 -15.11 -18.27 -19.47
C VAL A 81 -16.39 -17.62 -20.04
N PRO A 82 -17.50 -18.37 -20.17
CA PRO A 82 -18.80 -17.81 -20.56
C PRO A 82 -19.24 -16.69 -19.59
N ASP A 83 -19.98 -15.71 -20.09
CA ASP A 83 -20.57 -14.61 -19.31
C ASP A 83 -19.57 -13.65 -18.62
N VAL A 84 -18.29 -13.67 -19.02
CA VAL A 84 -17.31 -12.69 -18.53
C VAL A 84 -17.52 -11.31 -19.17
N ASP A 85 -17.41 -10.25 -18.37
CA ASP A 85 -17.35 -8.87 -18.88
C ASP A 85 -16.06 -8.69 -19.69
N THR A 86 -16.19 -8.85 -21.00
CA THR A 86 -15.07 -8.81 -21.94
C THR A 86 -14.42 -7.43 -22.01
N SER A 87 -15.20 -6.36 -21.79
CA SER A 87 -14.69 -4.98 -21.83
C SER A 87 -13.80 -4.69 -20.63
N ALA A 88 -14.28 -5.02 -19.43
CA ALA A 88 -13.50 -4.87 -18.21
C ALA A 88 -12.24 -5.75 -18.25
N LEU A 89 -12.35 -6.99 -18.75
CA LEU A 89 -11.22 -7.89 -18.88
C LEU A 89 -10.16 -7.33 -19.84
N GLN A 90 -10.57 -6.91 -21.04
CA GLN A 90 -9.64 -6.39 -22.04
C GLN A 90 -8.93 -5.12 -21.56
N LYS A 91 -9.63 -4.25 -20.82
CA LYS A 91 -9.01 -3.07 -20.20
C LYS A 91 -7.93 -3.45 -19.20
N ASN A 92 -8.21 -4.36 -18.27
CA ASN A 92 -7.22 -4.79 -17.28
C ASN A 92 -6.05 -5.54 -17.95
N LEU A 93 -6.31 -6.35 -18.98
CA LEU A 93 -5.28 -7.06 -19.73
C LEU A 93 -4.34 -6.11 -20.47
N SER A 94 -4.89 -5.14 -21.21
CA SER A 94 -4.11 -4.12 -21.91
C SER A 94 -3.25 -3.29 -20.95
N GLU A 95 -3.81 -2.91 -19.80
CA GLU A 95 -3.04 -2.16 -18.78
C GLU A 95 -1.94 -3.02 -18.17
N THR A 96 -2.21 -4.30 -17.89
CA THR A 96 -1.22 -5.26 -17.36
C THR A 96 -0.04 -5.41 -18.32
N VAL A 97 -0.30 -5.67 -19.61
CA VAL A 97 0.74 -5.83 -20.64
C VAL A 97 1.58 -4.56 -20.79
N LYS A 98 0.92 -3.39 -20.82
CA LYS A 98 1.60 -2.09 -20.86
C LYS A 98 2.54 -1.91 -19.67
N LEU A 99 2.06 -2.15 -18.45
CA LEU A 99 2.87 -2.00 -17.23
C LEU A 99 4.05 -2.97 -17.20
N VAL A 100 3.87 -4.24 -17.61
CA VAL A 100 4.98 -5.19 -17.74
C VAL A 100 6.05 -4.65 -18.69
N SER A 101 5.64 -4.13 -19.85
CA SER A 101 6.58 -3.57 -20.83
C SER A 101 7.36 -2.37 -20.30
N HIS A 102 6.69 -1.46 -19.59
CA HIS A 102 7.30 -0.27 -19.01
C HIS A 102 8.27 -0.63 -17.87
N LEU A 103 7.87 -1.54 -16.98
CA LEU A 103 8.71 -1.93 -15.84
C LEU A 103 9.97 -2.70 -16.25
N ARG A 104 9.96 -3.35 -17.42
CA ARG A 104 11.14 -4.04 -17.98
C ARG A 104 12.19 -3.09 -18.56
N ILE A 105 11.89 -1.80 -18.72
CA ILE A 105 12.87 -0.82 -19.19
C ILE A 105 14.07 -0.81 -18.22
N PRO A 106 15.32 -0.99 -18.72
CA PRO A 106 16.49 -1.15 -17.84
C PRO A 106 16.72 0.00 -16.87
N ARG A 107 16.44 1.24 -17.32
CA ARG A 107 16.54 2.47 -16.54
C ARG A 107 15.13 2.94 -16.13
N PRO A 108 14.66 2.57 -14.94
CA PRO A 108 13.37 3.02 -14.47
C PRO A 108 13.35 4.53 -14.23
N THR A 109 12.22 5.16 -14.55
CA THR A 109 12.03 6.62 -14.54
C THR A 109 12.29 7.26 -13.17
N TRP A 110 11.97 6.58 -12.08
CA TRP A 110 12.20 7.11 -10.72
C TRP A 110 13.69 7.26 -10.36
N TRP A 111 14.62 6.71 -11.16
CA TRP A 111 16.04 7.01 -10.97
C TRP A 111 16.37 8.48 -11.21
N LEU A 112 15.60 9.19 -12.03
CA LEU A 112 15.75 10.63 -12.24
C LEU A 112 15.53 11.43 -10.94
N LEU A 113 14.76 10.89 -9.98
CA LEU A 113 14.58 11.51 -8.66
C LEU A 113 15.88 11.56 -7.84
N LYS A 114 16.85 10.69 -8.15
CA LYS A 114 18.18 10.70 -7.51
C LYS A 114 19.09 11.79 -8.08
N GLU A 115 18.82 12.20 -9.32
CA GLU A 115 19.57 13.25 -10.00
C GLU A 115 19.07 14.64 -9.60
N ASP A 116 17.84 14.72 -9.08
CA ASP A 116 17.26 15.94 -8.53
C ASP A 116 18.07 16.46 -7.33
N LYS A 117 18.60 17.67 -7.48
CA LYS A 117 19.50 18.27 -6.48
C LYS A 117 18.78 18.64 -5.19
N LEU A 118 17.52 19.08 -5.26
CA LEU A 118 16.76 19.38 -4.07
C LEU A 118 16.46 18.09 -3.31
N LEU A 119 15.92 17.08 -3.99
CA LEU A 119 15.58 15.80 -3.36
C LEU A 119 16.80 15.11 -2.75
N SER A 120 17.94 15.10 -3.46
CA SER A 120 19.16 14.46 -2.96
C SER A 120 19.69 15.10 -1.67
N CYS A 121 19.68 16.44 -1.58
CA CYS A 121 20.06 17.17 -0.37
C CYS A 121 19.08 16.91 0.78
N LEU A 122 17.78 16.93 0.50
CA LEU A 122 16.74 16.74 1.52
C LEU A 122 16.72 15.31 2.05
N LYS A 123 16.88 14.29 1.20
CA LYS A 123 16.83 12.88 1.59
C LYS A 123 17.79 12.58 2.76
N GLN A 124 19.01 13.11 2.72
CA GLN A 124 20.00 12.92 3.77
C GLN A 124 19.57 13.54 5.11
N ARG A 125 18.93 14.70 5.07
CA ARG A 125 18.48 15.44 6.26
C ARG A 125 17.23 14.83 6.88
N PHE A 126 16.30 14.37 6.06
CA PHE A 126 15.10 13.65 6.50
C PHE A 126 15.41 12.28 7.13
N ALA A 127 16.57 11.68 6.81
CA ALA A 127 17.02 10.46 7.46
C ALA A 127 17.52 10.69 8.91
N ILE A 128 17.77 11.94 9.31
CA ILE A 128 18.25 12.29 10.66
C ILE A 128 17.04 12.64 11.53
N GLN A 129 16.94 12.04 12.72
CA GLN A 129 15.90 12.38 13.69
C GLN A 129 15.98 13.88 14.05
N GLY A 130 14.91 14.62 13.76
CA GLY A 130 14.84 16.08 13.96
C GLY A 130 15.54 16.93 12.90
N GLY A 131 16.22 16.32 11.93
CA GLY A 131 16.98 17.01 10.88
C GLY A 131 16.13 17.60 9.75
N SER A 132 14.82 17.38 9.75
CA SER A 132 13.87 17.94 8.78
C SER A 132 13.25 19.28 9.22
N SER A 133 13.77 19.89 10.28
CA SER A 133 13.30 21.18 10.79
C SER A 133 13.56 22.32 9.80
N SER A 134 12.62 23.25 9.65
CA SER A 134 12.73 24.33 8.64
C SER A 134 13.98 25.21 8.80
N PHE A 135 14.48 25.40 10.02
CA PHE A 135 15.69 26.18 10.30
C PHE A 135 16.98 25.45 9.86
N ASP A 136 16.97 24.12 9.76
CA ASP A 136 18.08 23.30 9.27
C ASP A 136 18.03 23.09 7.76
N LEU A 137 16.90 23.43 7.12
CA LEU A 137 16.65 23.25 5.69
C LEU A 137 16.29 24.57 5.00
N PRO A 138 17.21 25.56 4.95
CA PRO A 138 16.93 26.87 4.34
C PRO A 138 16.53 26.77 2.86
N GLN A 139 17.08 25.81 2.12
CA GLN A 139 16.71 25.56 0.73
C GLN A 139 15.27 25.06 0.60
N LEU A 140 14.82 24.15 1.49
CA LEU A 140 13.43 23.70 1.53
C LEU A 140 12.52 24.86 1.91
N HIS A 141 12.90 25.64 2.93
CA HIS A 141 12.13 26.79 3.37
C HIS A 141 11.96 27.80 2.21
N PHE A 142 13.02 28.10 1.46
CA PHE A 142 12.94 28.92 0.26
C PHE A 142 11.99 28.32 -0.79
N TRP A 143 12.12 27.03 -1.09
CA TRP A 143 11.29 26.34 -2.08
C TRP A 143 9.80 26.35 -1.71
N LEU A 144 9.47 26.17 -0.43
CA LEU A 144 8.09 26.16 0.06
C LEU A 144 7.39 27.53 -0.02
N HIS A 145 8.14 28.62 -0.15
CA HIS A 145 7.61 29.98 -0.30
C HIS A 145 7.61 30.46 -1.75
N GLN A 146 7.93 29.59 -2.71
CA GLN A 146 7.73 29.88 -4.14
C GLN A 146 6.24 29.86 -4.50
N ASN A 147 5.94 30.19 -5.75
CA ASN A 147 4.58 30.15 -6.25
C ASN A 147 3.98 28.75 -6.08
N GLU A 148 2.82 28.65 -5.41
CA GLU A 148 2.20 27.37 -5.07
C GLU A 148 1.88 26.51 -6.31
N VAL A 149 1.51 27.14 -7.43
CA VAL A 149 1.24 26.43 -8.70
C VAL A 149 2.50 25.76 -9.21
N GLN A 150 3.64 26.45 -9.15
CA GLN A 150 4.93 25.88 -9.55
C GLN A 150 5.34 24.74 -8.61
N THR A 151 5.26 24.96 -7.29
CA THR A 151 5.57 23.93 -6.29
C THR A 151 4.72 22.67 -6.49
N LYS A 152 3.42 22.81 -6.73
CA LYS A 152 2.51 21.68 -7.02
C LYS A 152 2.86 20.97 -8.32
N GLN A 153 3.25 21.70 -9.36
CA GLN A 153 3.69 21.12 -10.64
C GLN A 153 4.96 20.28 -10.47
N GLU A 154 5.95 20.77 -9.73
CA GLU A 154 7.19 20.03 -9.45
C GLU A 154 6.91 18.75 -8.65
N VAL A 155 6.05 18.83 -7.62
CA VAL A 155 5.60 17.66 -6.85
C VAL A 155 4.90 16.64 -7.74
N GLN A 156 4.00 17.09 -8.62
CA GLN A 156 3.31 16.22 -9.57
C GLN A 156 4.30 15.55 -10.55
N GLN A 157 5.31 16.29 -11.02
CA GLN A 157 6.35 15.73 -11.88
C GLN A 157 7.14 14.63 -11.17
N TRP A 158 7.51 14.82 -9.90
CA TRP A 158 8.18 13.78 -9.12
C TRP A 158 7.33 12.52 -8.96
N LEU A 159 6.03 12.65 -8.69
CA LEU A 159 5.13 11.49 -8.59
C LEU A 159 4.89 10.81 -9.94
N ASN A 160 4.85 11.55 -11.03
CA ASN A 160 4.71 10.98 -12.38
C ASN A 160 5.86 10.03 -12.72
N LEU A 161 7.07 10.30 -12.22
CA LEU A 161 8.22 9.40 -12.38
C LEU A 161 8.07 8.05 -11.65
N LEU A 162 7.12 7.94 -10.71
CA LEU A 162 6.77 6.73 -9.97
C LEU A 162 5.44 6.09 -10.43
N SER A 163 4.80 6.66 -11.46
CA SER A 163 3.43 6.30 -11.86
C SER A 163 3.29 4.83 -12.26
N ASP A 164 4.24 4.28 -13.03
CA ASP A 164 4.22 2.87 -13.43
C ASP A 164 4.26 1.92 -12.22
N ILE A 165 5.08 2.23 -11.21
CA ILE A 165 5.13 1.44 -9.96
C ILE A 165 3.81 1.55 -9.20
N SER A 166 3.28 2.76 -9.04
CA SER A 166 2.01 2.95 -8.32
C SER A 166 0.84 2.24 -9.02
N SER A 167 0.83 2.25 -10.35
CA SER A 167 -0.21 1.62 -11.17
C SER A 167 -0.11 0.09 -11.15
N ALA A 168 1.11 -0.45 -11.28
CA ALA A 168 1.39 -1.88 -11.14
C ALA A 168 1.01 -2.41 -9.76
N LEU A 169 1.34 -1.66 -8.71
CA LEU A 169 0.96 -2.00 -7.35
C LEU A 169 -0.57 -2.02 -7.17
N ALA A 170 -1.25 -0.99 -7.68
CA ALA A 170 -2.70 -0.87 -7.57
C ALA A 170 -3.44 -2.02 -8.27
N ILE A 171 -3.02 -2.39 -9.49
CA ILE A 171 -3.66 -3.50 -10.21
C ILE A 171 -3.37 -4.85 -9.55
N VAL A 172 -2.14 -5.11 -9.09
CA VAL A 172 -1.79 -6.35 -8.39
C VAL A 172 -2.59 -6.48 -7.09
N LEU A 173 -2.61 -5.45 -6.24
CA LEU A 173 -3.38 -5.47 -4.98
C LEU A 173 -4.88 -5.59 -5.22
N LYS A 174 -5.42 -4.92 -6.25
CA LYS A 174 -6.83 -5.07 -6.66
C LYS A 174 -7.16 -6.54 -6.93
N PHE A 175 -6.38 -7.22 -7.75
CA PHE A 175 -6.65 -8.62 -8.08
C PHE A 175 -6.39 -9.58 -6.94
N ILE A 176 -5.43 -9.31 -6.04
CA ILE A 176 -5.28 -10.08 -4.80
C ILE A 176 -6.56 -9.96 -3.97
N ARG A 177 -7.05 -8.75 -3.72
CA ARG A 177 -8.26 -8.51 -2.91
C ARG A 177 -9.54 -9.12 -3.47
N LEU A 178 -9.58 -9.42 -4.77
CA LEU A 178 -10.72 -10.04 -5.47
C LEU A 178 -10.67 -11.58 -5.48
N ARG A 179 -9.62 -12.21 -4.95
CA ARG A 179 -9.49 -13.68 -4.98
C ARG A 179 -10.47 -14.43 -4.07
N ALA A 180 -11.00 -13.76 -3.06
CA ALA A 180 -11.86 -14.38 -2.07
C ALA A 180 -12.98 -13.43 -1.65
N GLU A 181 -14.17 -14.02 -1.47
CA GLU A 181 -15.32 -13.34 -0.88
C GLU A 181 -15.22 -13.32 0.64
N PHE A 182 -16.02 -12.46 1.26
CA PHE A 182 -16.12 -12.37 2.72
C PHE A 182 -17.10 -13.42 3.26
N GLU A 183 -16.61 -14.28 4.14
CA GLU A 183 -17.41 -15.27 4.86
C GLU A 183 -17.67 -14.81 6.30
N LEU A 184 -18.89 -15.00 6.80
CA LEU A 184 -19.20 -14.76 8.21
C LEU A 184 -18.62 -15.89 9.07
N ILE A 185 -17.88 -15.52 10.11
CA ILE A 185 -17.27 -16.42 11.08
C ILE A 185 -17.69 -16.01 12.48
N GLU A 186 -18.09 -16.99 13.27
CA GLU A 186 -18.45 -16.85 14.68
C GLU A 186 -17.50 -17.71 15.53
N VAL A 187 -16.97 -17.14 16.62
CA VAL A 187 -16.08 -17.84 17.57
C VAL A 187 -16.46 -17.50 18.99
N ASP A 188 -16.41 -18.49 19.89
CA ASP A 188 -16.86 -18.32 21.29
C ASP A 188 -15.90 -17.52 22.17
N SER A 189 -14.60 -17.55 21.86
CA SER A 189 -13.54 -17.05 22.74
C SER A 189 -12.79 -15.81 22.21
N GLY A 190 -13.22 -15.26 21.07
CA GLY A 190 -12.48 -14.20 20.39
C GLY A 190 -11.12 -14.67 19.83
N PHE A 191 -11.01 -15.96 19.51
CA PHE A 191 -9.83 -16.58 18.90
C PHE A 191 -10.23 -17.46 17.72
N TYR A 192 -9.51 -17.32 16.61
CA TYR A 192 -9.69 -18.08 15.39
C TYR A 192 -8.33 -18.51 14.84
N GLN A 193 -8.21 -19.70 14.26
CA GLN A 193 -6.98 -20.17 13.60
C GLN A 193 -7.33 -21.04 12.40
N ASP A 194 -6.49 -21.00 11.36
CA ASP A 194 -6.69 -21.76 10.14
C ASP A 194 -5.38 -21.94 9.34
N ASN A 195 -5.42 -22.76 8.30
CA ASN A 195 -4.32 -22.96 7.35
C ASN A 195 -4.05 -21.67 6.55
N GLY A 196 -2.77 -21.32 6.39
CA GLY A 196 -2.31 -20.18 5.60
C GLY A 196 -1.83 -20.51 4.19
N GLU A 197 -1.82 -21.80 3.81
CA GLU A 197 -1.21 -22.27 2.58
C GLU A 197 -1.84 -21.65 1.33
N GLY A 198 -1.00 -21.11 0.45
CA GLY A 198 -1.42 -20.43 -0.77
C GLY A 198 -1.97 -19.01 -0.58
N LEU A 199 -2.21 -18.59 0.67
CA LEU A 199 -2.74 -17.26 0.98
C LEU A 199 -1.66 -16.18 0.96
N LEU A 200 -2.07 -15.00 0.50
CA LEU A 200 -1.25 -13.79 0.41
C LEU A 200 -1.70 -12.74 1.42
N LEU A 201 -3.02 -12.59 1.60
CA LEU A 201 -3.61 -11.48 2.33
C LEU A 201 -4.86 -11.93 3.09
N LEU A 202 -4.96 -11.60 4.37
CA LEU A 202 -6.20 -11.71 5.13
C LEU A 202 -6.91 -10.37 5.12
N ARG A 203 -8.23 -10.39 4.90
CA ARG A 203 -9.10 -9.21 4.97
C ARG A 203 -10.20 -9.48 5.99
N ILE A 204 -10.24 -8.69 7.06
CA ILE A 204 -11.12 -8.89 8.20
C ILE A 204 -12.05 -7.68 8.30
N LYS A 205 -13.36 -7.89 8.24
CA LYS A 205 -14.37 -6.85 8.50
C LYS A 205 -14.97 -7.02 9.89
N LEU A 206 -14.99 -5.93 10.64
CA LEU A 206 -15.70 -5.81 11.91
C LEU A 206 -16.78 -4.75 11.83
N ALA A 207 -17.80 -4.85 12.68
CA ALA A 207 -18.75 -3.77 12.90
C ALA A 207 -18.02 -2.50 13.37
N LYS A 208 -18.45 -1.33 12.92
CA LYS A 208 -17.77 -0.04 13.23
C LYS A 208 -17.78 0.30 14.73
N ASP A 209 -18.78 -0.19 15.44
CA ASP A 209 -18.98 -0.06 16.89
C ASP A 209 -18.41 -1.25 17.69
N ALA A 210 -17.67 -2.16 17.05
CA ALA A 210 -16.98 -3.23 17.76
C ALA A 210 -15.98 -2.66 18.76
N ALA A 211 -16.07 -3.11 20.02
CA ALA A 211 -15.16 -2.67 21.08
C ALA A 211 -13.74 -3.25 20.97
N TYR A 212 -13.57 -4.26 20.10
CA TYR A 212 -12.34 -5.03 19.92
C TYR A 212 -11.74 -4.85 18.52
N TYR A 213 -10.45 -5.15 18.39
CA TYR A 213 -9.73 -5.14 17.12
C TYR A 213 -8.98 -6.47 16.91
N PRO A 214 -8.76 -6.91 15.66
CA PRO A 214 -8.06 -8.14 15.39
C PRO A 214 -6.55 -7.93 15.53
N THR A 215 -5.88 -8.90 16.16
CA THR A 215 -4.43 -9.08 16.05
C THR A 215 -4.17 -10.39 15.35
N VAL A 216 -3.36 -10.35 14.30
CA VAL A 216 -3.04 -11.53 13.49
C VAL A 216 -1.59 -11.93 13.75
N SER A 217 -1.40 -13.21 14.05
CA SER A 217 -0.09 -13.84 14.14
C SER A 217 -0.09 -15.03 13.19
N GLY A 218 0.87 -15.08 12.27
CA GLY A 218 0.92 -16.17 11.30
C GLY A 218 1.94 -15.96 10.20
N ASN A 219 2.07 -16.98 9.37
CA ASN A 219 2.85 -16.97 8.14
C ASN A 219 2.06 -17.73 7.05
N LYS A 220 2.71 -17.97 5.90
CA LYS A 220 2.14 -18.71 4.76
C LYS A 220 1.69 -20.15 5.03
N PHE A 221 1.88 -20.70 6.24
CA PHE A 221 1.47 -22.07 6.58
C PHE A 221 0.31 -22.10 7.57
N ARG A 222 0.25 -21.15 8.49
CA ARG A 222 -0.82 -21.07 9.49
C ARG A 222 -0.95 -19.64 9.97
N TYR A 223 -2.18 -19.23 10.24
CA TYR A 223 -2.45 -17.97 10.91
C TYR A 223 -3.43 -18.16 12.07
N SER A 224 -3.39 -17.18 12.96
CA SER A 224 -4.31 -17.03 14.07
C SER A 224 -4.76 -15.58 14.16
N ILE A 225 -6.03 -15.38 14.45
CA ILE A 225 -6.67 -14.10 14.69
C ILE A 225 -7.12 -14.10 16.14
N ARG A 226 -6.62 -13.14 16.92
CA ARG A 226 -7.02 -12.94 18.31
C ARG A 226 -7.58 -11.55 18.48
N PHE A 227 -8.79 -11.45 19.01
CA PHE A 227 -9.46 -10.18 19.24
C PHE A 227 -9.06 -9.58 20.58
N MET A 228 -8.65 -8.31 20.52
CA MET A 228 -8.08 -7.56 21.63
C MET A 228 -8.96 -6.36 21.98
N LEU A 229 -9.00 -6.01 23.25
CA LEU A 229 -9.58 -4.78 23.78
C LEU A 229 -8.45 -3.85 24.24
N PRO A 230 -8.57 -2.52 24.06
CA PRO A 230 -7.68 -1.57 24.72
C PRO A 230 -7.73 -1.74 26.25
N CYS A 231 -6.59 -1.57 26.91
CA CYS A 231 -6.50 -1.63 28.38
C CYS A 231 -5.52 -0.57 28.88
N GLN A 232 -5.93 0.22 29.88
CA GLN A 232 -5.07 1.30 30.40
C GLN A 232 -3.82 0.77 31.13
N HIS A 233 -3.91 -0.39 31.79
CA HIS A 233 -2.79 -0.93 32.58
C HIS A 233 -1.79 -1.73 31.74
N THR A 234 -2.27 -2.53 30.78
CA THR A 234 -1.42 -3.44 29.98
C THR A 234 -1.30 -3.01 28.52
N GLY A 235 -1.89 -1.87 28.14
CA GLY A 235 -2.07 -1.43 26.75
C GLY A 235 -3.19 -2.17 26.02
N ARG A 236 -3.24 -3.50 26.16
CA ARG A 236 -4.23 -4.38 25.54
C ARG A 236 -4.53 -5.63 26.37
N ARG A 237 -5.74 -6.20 26.21
CA ARG A 237 -6.17 -7.46 26.82
C ARG A 237 -7.02 -8.29 25.85
N TYR A 238 -7.18 -9.58 26.11
CA TYR A 238 -8.04 -10.44 25.28
C TYR A 238 -9.52 -10.07 25.46
N ALA A 239 -10.28 -10.16 24.37
CA ALA A 239 -11.72 -9.94 24.40
C ALA A 239 -12.45 -11.04 25.20
N ASN A 240 -12.02 -12.31 25.05
CA ASN A 240 -12.56 -13.48 25.76
C ASN A 240 -14.10 -13.56 25.72
N GLN A 241 -14.70 -13.22 24.58
CA GLN A 241 -16.14 -13.20 24.39
C GLN A 241 -16.49 -13.71 22.99
N ALA A 242 -17.74 -14.15 22.82
CA ALA A 242 -18.27 -14.50 21.52
C ALA A 242 -18.09 -13.34 20.54
N THR A 243 -17.54 -13.64 19.36
CA THR A 243 -17.15 -12.64 18.36
C THR A 243 -17.59 -13.12 16.99
N ALA A 244 -18.32 -12.26 16.28
CA ALA A 244 -18.70 -12.46 14.88
C ALA A 244 -17.93 -11.45 14.00
N PHE A 245 -17.36 -11.92 12.90
CA PHE A 245 -16.60 -11.10 11.96
C PHE A 245 -16.70 -11.67 10.55
N GLN A 246 -16.37 -10.87 9.53
CA GLN A 246 -16.25 -11.41 8.17
C GLN A 246 -14.79 -11.55 7.77
N LEU A 247 -14.43 -12.66 7.14
CA LEU A 247 -13.07 -12.95 6.71
C LEU A 247 -13.03 -13.29 5.22
N ALA A 248 -12.12 -12.65 4.49
CA ALA A 248 -11.71 -13.08 3.16
C ALA A 248 -10.23 -13.53 3.21
N ARG A 249 -9.95 -14.68 2.60
CA ARG A 249 -8.64 -15.35 2.58
C ARG A 249 -8.06 -15.29 1.15
N CYS A 250 -7.39 -14.19 0.84
CA CYS A 250 -6.95 -13.81 -0.51
C CYS A 250 -5.55 -14.34 -0.88
#